data_AF-A0A2X3ACG5-F1
#
_entry.id   AF-A0A2X3ACG5-F1
#
_cell.length_a   1.000
_cell.length_b   1.000
_cell.length_c   1.000
_cell.angle_alpha   90.00
_cell.angle_beta   90.00
_cell.angle_gamma   90.00
#
_symmetry.space_group_name_H-M   'P 1'
#
loop_
_entity.id
_entity.type
_entity.pdbx_description
1 polymer ?
#
loop_
_entity_poly.entity_id
_entity_poly.type
_entity_poly.pdbx_seq_one_letter_code
_entity_poly.pdbx_strand_id
1 'polypeptide(L)'
;MNDMKINDKFIVLPNRAFRNEYGEPLAIKYKDRFGEAGKSVALIYAYLEHRRTYLDECYFSIEDMIRKLGCKPETGKGRMNDNFKNVLNCLKEDGYIKTSIDFTKTNINKLIVVELIRPENNFFKLEQYQYDWIMNSKSKSKKNNLFKLFCAIKSRIATRHKIENIYDGMYEVAFPSYITLSKDTGIGQGNIKKYIDELVEMKLIKYSNLGTIYNPSTGETKECNNTYAIYKKGWEEELNGSIRLLKQKLKEGGWKLIKKEPDKNIDSLKGKKGYLTKQINKGIATQEEIEEYKQIENKLEKRRQNKKQNNKTKEIA
;
A
#
# COMPACT_ATOMS: atom_id res chain seq x y z
N MET A 1 24.78 -5.17 19.38
CA MET A 1 23.71 -4.69 18.47
C MET A 1 23.64 -3.19 18.63
N ASN A 2 23.90 -2.40 17.58
CA ASN A 2 23.74 -0.96 17.67
C ASN A 2 22.25 -0.67 17.88
N ASP A 3 21.90 -0.15 19.05
CA ASP A 3 20.60 0.48 19.28
C ASP A 3 20.45 1.56 18.23
N MET A 4 19.57 1.29 17.27
CA MET A 4 19.22 2.21 16.22
C MET A 4 18.64 3.45 16.91
N LYS A 5 19.41 4.54 16.99
CA LYS A 5 18.90 5.83 17.49
C LYS A 5 17.77 6.25 16.56
N ILE A 6 16.54 5.89 16.91
CA ILE A 6 15.33 6.41 16.30
C ILE A 6 15.37 7.91 16.61
N ASN A 7 15.53 8.70 15.56
CA ASN A 7 15.58 10.16 15.68
C ASN A 7 14.18 10.63 16.12
N ASP A 8 14.08 11.33 17.26
CA ASP A 8 12.80 11.80 17.84
C ASP A 8 12.08 12.86 16.97
N LYS A 9 12.68 13.24 15.84
CA LYS A 9 12.06 14.15 14.87
C LYS A 9 10.94 13.43 14.12
N PHE A 10 9.75 14.02 14.13
CA PHE A 10 8.61 13.58 13.35
C PHE A 10 7.88 14.78 12.76
N ILE A 11 7.13 14.53 11.70
CA ILE A 11 6.14 15.45 11.16
C ILE A 11 4.73 14.94 11.45
N VAL A 12 3.75 15.83 11.37
CA VAL A 12 2.34 15.49 11.53
C VAL A 12 1.68 15.50 10.15
N LEU A 13 1.02 14.40 9.80
CA LEU A 13 0.34 14.24 8.53
C LEU A 13 -1.16 13.96 8.74
N PRO A 14 -2.06 14.65 8.02
CA PRO A 14 -3.49 14.44 8.15
C PRO A 14 -3.93 13.14 7.49
N ASN A 15 -4.81 12.38 8.14
CA ASN A 15 -5.31 11.10 7.61
C ASN A 15 -6.03 11.27 6.26
N ARG A 16 -6.75 12.40 6.06
CA ARG A 16 -7.44 12.73 4.80
C ARG A 16 -6.49 12.80 3.59
N ALA A 17 -5.19 13.00 3.79
CA ALA A 17 -4.23 12.98 2.69
C ALA A 17 -3.99 11.57 2.13
N PHE A 18 -4.33 10.51 2.90
CA PHE A 18 -3.93 9.14 2.61
C PHE A 18 -5.05 8.10 2.70
N ARG A 19 -6.23 8.47 3.20
CA ARG A 19 -7.33 7.53 3.43
C ARG A 19 -8.66 8.06 2.91
N ASN A 20 -9.34 7.19 2.16
CA ASN A 20 -10.63 7.50 1.54
C ASN A 20 -11.79 7.65 2.54
N GLU A 21 -11.61 7.12 3.74
CA GLU A 21 -12.56 7.10 4.83
C GLU A 21 -12.88 8.49 5.39
N TYR A 22 -11.99 9.46 5.17
CA TYR A 22 -12.17 10.86 5.57
C TYR A 22 -12.52 11.77 4.38
N GLY A 23 -12.97 11.17 3.27
CA GLY A 23 -13.14 11.82 1.97
C GLY A 23 -12.07 11.38 0.96
N GLU A 24 -12.19 11.85 -0.28
CA GLU A 24 -11.26 11.46 -1.34
C GLU A 24 -9.81 11.81 -0.96
N PRO A 25 -8.86 10.84 -0.96
CA PRO A 25 -7.48 11.11 -0.60
C PRO A 25 -6.87 12.16 -1.52
N LEU A 26 -6.00 13.04 -1.02
CA LEU A 26 -5.37 14.09 -1.82
C LEU A 26 -4.72 13.55 -3.10
N ALA A 27 -4.01 12.42 -2.98
CA ALA A 27 -3.32 11.79 -4.12
C ALA A 27 -4.29 11.23 -5.18
N ILE A 28 -5.57 11.02 -4.85
CA ILE A 28 -6.62 10.64 -5.80
C ILE A 28 -7.29 11.90 -6.35
N LYS A 29 -7.74 12.80 -5.47
CA LYS A 29 -8.38 14.08 -5.79
C LYS A 29 -7.63 14.88 -6.85
N TYR A 30 -6.31 14.87 -6.79
CA TYR A 30 -5.46 15.66 -7.67
C TYR A 30 -4.80 14.88 -8.81
N LYS A 31 -4.86 13.55 -8.80
CA LYS A 31 -4.19 12.71 -9.80
C LYS A 31 -4.64 13.04 -11.22
N ASP A 32 -5.95 13.11 -11.44
CA ASP A 32 -6.50 13.28 -12.78
C ASP A 32 -6.40 14.74 -13.27
N ARG A 33 -6.26 15.69 -12.33
CA ARG A 33 -6.12 17.12 -12.63
C ARG A 33 -4.69 17.52 -13.00
N PHE A 34 -3.69 16.95 -12.34
CA PHE A 34 -2.29 17.45 -12.39
C PHE A 34 -1.24 16.36 -12.64
N GLY A 35 -1.66 15.20 -13.16
CA GLY A 35 -0.76 14.13 -13.57
C GLY A 35 0.17 13.65 -12.46
N GLU A 36 1.48 13.59 -12.74
CA GLU A 36 2.47 13.08 -11.77
C GLU A 36 2.66 14.00 -10.55
N ALA A 37 2.47 15.32 -10.70
CA ALA A 37 2.51 16.24 -9.56
C ALA A 37 1.32 16.00 -8.62
N GLY A 38 0.12 15.82 -9.19
CA GLY A 38 -1.09 15.47 -8.44
C GLY A 38 -0.93 14.17 -7.66
N LYS A 39 -0.35 13.14 -8.28
CA LYS A 39 -0.02 11.89 -7.57
C LYS A 39 0.99 12.07 -6.45
N SER A 40 1.80 13.13 -6.49
CA SER A 40 2.89 13.42 -5.56
C SER A 40 2.50 14.43 -4.49
N VAL A 41 1.24 14.89 -4.43
CA VAL A 41 0.78 15.86 -3.42
C VAL A 41 1.08 15.43 -1.99
N ALA A 42 0.96 14.13 -1.70
CA ALA A 42 1.31 13.59 -0.38
C ALA A 42 2.79 13.82 -0.02
N LEU A 43 3.69 13.64 -0.98
CA LEU A 43 5.11 13.94 -0.83
C LEU A 43 5.39 15.45 -0.80
N ILE A 44 4.65 16.25 -1.58
CA ILE A 44 4.74 17.72 -1.54
C ILE A 44 4.40 18.22 -0.13
N TYR A 45 3.31 17.73 0.45
CA TYR A 45 2.91 18.12 1.80
C TYR A 45 3.92 17.63 2.84
N ALA A 46 4.41 16.39 2.74
CA ALA A 46 5.48 15.91 3.62
C ALA A 46 6.78 16.72 3.49
N TYR A 47 7.15 17.13 2.28
CA TYR A 47 8.31 18.00 2.04
C TYR A 47 8.17 19.34 2.77
N LEU A 48 6.98 19.94 2.77
CA LEU A 48 6.69 21.19 3.45
C LEU A 48 6.77 21.00 4.97
N GLU A 49 6.10 19.98 5.50
CA GLU A 49 6.09 19.69 6.94
C GLU A 49 7.50 19.41 7.50
N HIS A 50 8.37 18.73 6.75
CA HIS A 50 9.75 18.49 7.17
C HIS A 50 10.61 19.77 7.26
N ARG A 51 10.15 20.87 6.65
CA ARG A 51 10.81 22.18 6.64
C ARG A 51 10.06 23.23 7.46
N ARG A 52 9.01 22.83 8.17
CA ARG A 52 8.26 23.68 9.08
C ARG A 52 9.21 24.24 10.14
N THR A 53 9.23 25.56 10.27
CA THR A 53 9.96 26.26 11.32
C THR A 53 9.18 26.24 12.63
N TYR A 54 9.79 26.72 13.71
CA TYR A 54 9.11 26.93 14.99
C TYR A 54 7.89 27.88 14.88
N LEU A 55 7.89 28.79 13.89
CA LEU A 55 6.80 29.73 13.63
C LEU A 55 5.71 29.13 12.71
N ASP A 56 5.72 27.82 12.49
CA ASP A 56 4.82 27.13 11.57
C ASP A 56 4.93 27.58 10.10
N GLU A 57 6.04 28.23 9.74
CA GLU A 57 6.32 28.67 8.38
C GLU A 57 7.18 27.66 7.61
N CYS A 58 7.09 27.66 6.28
CA CYS A 58 7.98 26.91 5.41
C CYS A 58 8.53 27.81 4.31
N TYR A 59 9.85 27.77 4.17
CA TYR A 59 10.64 28.54 3.20
C TYR A 59 11.14 27.62 2.09
N PHE A 60 10.81 27.90 0.84
CA PHE A 60 11.21 27.06 -0.29
C PHE A 60 11.15 27.80 -1.62
N SER A 61 11.70 27.21 -2.68
CA SER A 61 11.36 27.53 -4.06
C SER A 61 10.66 26.34 -4.70
N ILE A 62 9.80 26.59 -5.70
CA ILE A 62 9.11 25.49 -6.40
C ILE A 62 10.14 24.62 -7.12
N GLU A 63 11.22 25.21 -7.64
CA GLU A 63 12.31 24.47 -8.27
C GLU A 63 12.99 23.49 -7.30
N ASP A 64 13.37 23.93 -6.09
CA ASP A 64 13.99 23.05 -5.09
C ASP A 64 13.05 21.89 -4.74
N MET A 65 11.77 22.18 -4.52
CA MET A 65 10.76 21.16 -4.23
C MET A 65 10.67 20.11 -5.33
N ILE A 66 10.54 20.52 -6.60
CA ILE A 66 10.48 19.61 -7.76
C ILE A 66 11.70 18.68 -7.76
N ARG A 67 12.91 19.25 -7.60
CA ARG A 67 14.17 18.49 -7.63
C ARG A 67 14.30 17.54 -6.44
N LYS A 68 13.97 17.99 -5.23
CA LYS A 68 14.04 17.16 -4.00
C LYS A 68 13.05 16.00 -4.02
N LEU A 69 11.93 16.13 -4.72
CA LEU A 69 10.98 15.04 -4.95
C LEU A 69 11.38 14.12 -6.13
N GLY A 70 12.56 14.33 -6.72
CA GLY A 70 13.10 13.50 -7.79
C GLY A 70 12.49 13.76 -9.17
N CYS A 71 11.81 14.90 -9.33
CA CYS A 71 11.25 15.35 -10.61
C CYS A 71 12.22 16.34 -11.29
N LYS A 72 12.03 16.55 -12.60
CA LYS A 72 12.78 17.55 -13.36
C LYS A 72 11.88 18.76 -13.64
N PRO A 73 12.35 19.99 -13.40
CA PRO A 73 11.62 21.18 -13.81
C PRO A 73 11.40 21.20 -15.33
N GLU A 74 10.17 21.46 -15.74
CA GLU A 74 9.76 21.50 -17.14
C GLU A 74 8.80 22.67 -17.36
N THR A 75 9.14 23.52 -18.33
CA THR A 75 8.36 24.70 -18.70
C THR A 75 7.21 24.34 -19.67
N GLY A 76 6.15 25.15 -19.66
CA GLY A 76 4.98 24.97 -20.51
C GLY A 76 3.72 24.57 -19.73
N LYS A 77 2.56 24.83 -20.33
CA LYS A 77 1.24 24.52 -19.73
C LYS A 77 1.08 23.01 -19.56
N GLY A 78 0.58 22.57 -18.41
CA GLY A 78 0.41 21.17 -18.05
C GLY A 78 1.72 20.38 -17.83
N ARG A 79 2.88 21.06 -17.85
CA ARG A 79 4.19 20.46 -17.54
C ARG A 79 4.49 20.54 -16.06
N MET A 80 5.63 20.00 -15.64
CA MET A 80 5.96 19.81 -14.23
C MET A 80 5.84 21.10 -13.41
N ASN A 81 6.36 22.22 -13.93
CA ASN A 81 6.32 23.50 -13.22
C ASN A 81 4.89 23.99 -13.00
N ASP A 82 4.07 23.93 -14.05
CA ASP A 82 2.65 24.35 -14.00
C ASP A 82 1.84 23.45 -13.06
N ASN A 83 2.03 22.13 -13.15
CA ASN A 83 1.33 21.17 -12.30
C ASN A 83 1.68 21.32 -10.80
N PHE A 84 2.95 21.57 -10.46
CA PHE A 84 3.35 21.85 -9.07
C PHE A 84 2.73 23.14 -8.54
N LYS A 85 2.72 24.21 -9.34
CA LYS A 85 2.04 25.47 -8.98
C LYS A 85 0.55 25.25 -8.71
N ASN A 86 -0.12 24.49 -9.58
CA ASN A 86 -1.54 24.19 -9.44
C ASN A 86 -1.83 23.34 -8.19
N VAL A 87 -0.98 22.35 -7.88
CA VAL A 87 -1.10 21.59 -6.63
C VAL A 87 -0.95 22.48 -5.40
N LEU A 88 0.03 23.40 -5.38
CA LEU A 88 0.21 24.35 -4.28
C LEU A 88 -0.99 25.29 -4.12
N ASN A 89 -1.57 25.78 -5.21
CA ASN A 89 -2.82 26.55 -5.17
C ASN A 89 -3.97 25.71 -4.58
N CYS A 90 -4.13 24.45 -4.98
CA CYS A 90 -5.17 23.60 -4.38
C CYS A 90 -4.91 23.31 -2.89
N LEU A 91 -3.65 23.16 -2.45
CA LEU A 91 -3.33 23.02 -1.03
C LEU A 91 -3.69 24.29 -0.23
N LYS A 92 -3.55 25.47 -0.86
CA LYS A 92 -3.98 26.76 -0.30
C LYS A 92 -5.50 26.82 -0.19
N GLU A 93 -6.22 26.48 -1.26
CA GLU A 93 -7.68 26.48 -1.31
C GLU A 93 -8.31 25.48 -0.31
N ASP A 94 -7.69 24.32 -0.14
CA ASP A 94 -8.12 23.29 0.82
C ASP A 94 -7.71 23.58 2.29
N GLY A 95 -7.05 24.71 2.54
CA GLY A 95 -6.67 25.17 3.88
C GLY A 95 -5.52 24.38 4.52
N TYR A 96 -4.67 23.71 3.75
CA TYR A 96 -3.44 23.08 4.29
C TYR A 96 -2.31 24.09 4.45
N ILE A 97 -2.29 25.12 3.63
CA ILE A 97 -1.31 26.21 3.68
C ILE A 97 -2.03 27.55 3.58
N LYS A 98 -1.47 28.58 4.21
CA LYS A 98 -1.96 29.95 4.19
C LYS A 98 -0.87 30.88 3.68
N THR A 99 -1.21 31.65 2.65
CA THR A 99 -0.31 32.61 2.01
C THR A 99 -1.11 33.55 1.10
N SER A 100 -0.61 34.78 0.91
CA SER A 100 -1.13 35.72 -0.08
C SER A 100 -0.59 35.46 -1.49
N ILE A 101 0.40 34.58 -1.64
CA ILE A 101 1.05 34.28 -2.91
C ILE A 101 0.06 33.64 -3.91
N ASP A 102 0.15 34.08 -5.16
CA ASP A 102 -0.45 33.42 -6.32
C ASP A 102 0.60 32.50 -6.97
N PHE A 103 0.48 31.19 -6.75
CA PHE A 103 1.46 30.23 -7.24
C PHE A 103 1.49 30.16 -8.77
N THR A 104 0.37 30.41 -9.46
CA THR A 104 0.31 30.30 -10.93
C THR A 104 1.26 31.30 -11.60
N LYS A 105 1.35 32.52 -11.05
CA LYS A 105 2.19 33.62 -11.58
C LYS A 105 3.60 33.65 -11.01
N THR A 106 3.89 32.87 -9.97
CA THR A 106 5.18 32.91 -9.27
C THR A 106 6.31 32.28 -10.10
N ASN A 107 7.48 32.90 -10.15
CA ASN A 107 8.68 32.29 -10.75
C ASN A 107 9.13 31.10 -9.87
N ILE A 108 9.44 29.95 -10.48
CA ILE A 108 9.79 28.73 -9.75
C ILE A 108 11.04 28.85 -8.89
N ASN A 109 11.94 29.79 -9.20
CA ASN A 109 13.20 30.01 -8.47
C ASN A 109 13.06 31.05 -7.34
N LYS A 110 11.91 31.72 -7.25
CA LYS A 110 11.65 32.72 -6.21
C LYS A 110 11.53 32.04 -4.84
N LEU A 111 12.08 32.68 -3.81
CA LEU A 111 11.83 32.28 -2.43
C LEU A 111 10.35 32.54 -2.08
N ILE A 112 9.69 31.52 -1.57
CA ILE A 112 8.30 31.50 -1.15
C ILE A 112 8.27 31.22 0.35
N VAL A 113 7.38 31.92 1.04
CA VAL A 113 7.04 31.67 2.44
C VAL A 113 5.56 31.35 2.53
N VAL A 114 5.24 30.27 3.24
CA VAL A 114 3.86 29.86 3.54
C VAL A 114 3.74 29.53 5.02
N GLU A 115 2.59 29.84 5.61
CA GLU A 115 2.18 29.32 6.91
C GLU A 115 1.54 27.93 6.68
N LEU A 116 1.98 26.92 7.41
CA LEU A 116 1.44 25.57 7.29
C LEU A 116 0.39 25.33 8.38
N ILE A 117 -0.83 24.97 7.99
CA ILE A 117 -1.94 24.74 8.94
C ILE A 117 -1.84 23.32 9.48
N ARG A 118 -1.77 23.18 10.82
CA ARG A 118 -1.74 21.87 11.47
C ARG A 118 -3.13 21.24 11.53
N PRO A 119 -3.25 19.94 11.28
CA PRO A 119 -4.51 19.25 11.56
C PRO A 119 -4.72 19.15 13.07
N GLU A 120 -5.86 19.67 13.55
CA GLU A 120 -6.25 19.55 14.97
C GLU A 120 -6.62 18.11 15.33
N ASN A 121 -7.24 17.40 14.39
CA ASN A 121 -7.77 16.04 14.58
C ASN A 121 -7.42 15.14 13.40
N ASN A 122 -7.54 13.83 13.60
CA ASN A 122 -7.38 12.81 12.56
C ASN A 122 -6.06 12.95 11.79
N PHE A 123 -4.95 12.85 12.53
CA PHE A 123 -3.60 12.86 12.00
C PHE A 123 -2.81 11.65 12.50
N PHE A 124 -1.64 11.44 11.91
CA PHE A 124 -0.64 10.51 12.40
C PHE A 124 0.75 11.16 12.37
N LYS A 125 1.64 10.68 13.22
CA LYS A 125 3.05 11.10 13.22
C LYS A 125 3.81 10.29 12.17
N LEU A 126 4.70 10.92 11.42
CA LEU A 126 5.68 10.26 10.55
C LEU A 126 7.08 10.58 11.06
N GLU A 127 7.77 9.57 11.59
CA GLU A 127 9.14 9.72 12.07
C GLU A 127 10.12 9.95 10.91
N GLN A 128 11.11 10.80 11.13
CA GLN A 128 12.06 11.24 10.09
C GLN A 128 12.76 10.07 9.41
N TYR A 129 13.19 9.06 10.17
CA TYR A 129 13.88 7.90 9.61
C TYR A 129 13.03 7.14 8.60
N GLN A 130 11.70 7.11 8.78
CA GLN A 130 10.78 6.41 7.89
C GLN A 130 10.70 7.12 6.53
N TYR A 131 10.64 8.45 6.56
CA TYR A 131 10.73 9.26 5.35
C TYR A 131 12.08 9.06 4.66
N ASP A 132 13.18 9.19 5.40
CA ASP A 132 14.53 9.11 4.84
C ASP A 132 14.83 7.75 4.21
N TRP A 133 14.40 6.66 4.85
CA TRP A 133 14.61 5.31 4.31
C TRP A 133 13.88 5.10 2.99
N ILE A 134 12.64 5.59 2.85
CA ILE A 134 11.90 5.49 1.59
C ILE A 134 12.57 6.37 0.53
N MET A 135 12.85 7.63 0.87
CA MET A 135 13.35 8.62 -0.09
C MET A 135 14.79 8.36 -0.53
N ASN A 136 15.61 7.73 0.31
CA ASN A 136 16.99 7.36 -0.01
C ASN A 136 17.14 5.89 -0.43
N SER A 137 16.04 5.13 -0.50
CA SER A 137 16.08 3.73 -0.94
C SER A 137 16.65 3.60 -2.36
N LYS A 138 17.40 2.52 -2.59
CA LYS A 138 17.89 2.08 -3.91
C LYS A 138 16.85 1.28 -4.69
N SER A 139 15.59 1.31 -4.25
CA SER A 139 14.55 0.53 -4.90
C SER A 139 14.33 0.99 -6.34
N LYS A 140 14.09 0.04 -7.24
CA LYS A 140 13.65 0.31 -8.63
C LYS A 140 12.21 0.81 -8.69
N SER A 141 11.46 0.63 -7.62
CA SER A 141 10.07 1.07 -7.51
C SER A 141 9.97 2.58 -7.31
N LYS A 142 8.85 3.15 -7.77
CA LYS A 142 8.56 4.58 -7.57
C LYS A 142 8.46 4.91 -6.07
N LYS A 143 9.37 5.77 -5.59
CA LYS A 143 9.42 6.24 -4.18
C LYS A 143 8.10 6.82 -3.70
N ASN A 144 7.40 7.59 -4.55
CA ASN A 144 6.07 8.12 -4.24
C ASN A 144 5.05 7.02 -3.91
N ASN A 145 5.08 5.88 -4.62
CA ASN A 145 4.16 4.78 -4.34
C ASN A 145 4.50 4.07 -3.03
N LEU A 146 5.79 3.86 -2.74
CA LEU A 146 6.23 3.34 -1.43
C LEU A 146 5.79 4.26 -0.30
N PHE A 147 6.00 5.57 -0.45
CA PHE A 147 5.63 6.58 0.53
C PHE A 147 4.13 6.59 0.82
N LYS A 148 3.30 6.67 -0.22
CA LYS A 148 1.84 6.65 -0.09
C LYS A 148 1.34 5.39 0.57
N LEU A 149 1.88 4.23 0.17
CA LEU A 149 1.46 2.94 0.73
C LEU A 149 1.83 2.81 2.21
N PHE A 150 3.04 3.22 2.57
CA PHE A 150 3.47 3.24 3.97
C PHE A 150 2.58 4.16 4.81
N CYS A 151 2.32 5.38 4.35
CA CYS A 151 1.46 6.34 5.05
C CYS A 151 0.01 5.86 5.16
N ALA A 152 -0.54 5.21 4.13
CA ALA A 152 -1.88 4.62 4.17
C ALA A 152 -2.00 3.53 5.25
N ILE A 153 -0.99 2.66 5.39
CA ILE A 153 -0.94 1.64 6.44
C ILE A 153 -0.79 2.30 7.82
N LYS A 154 0.19 3.20 7.98
CA LYS A 154 0.51 3.84 9.27
C LYS A 154 -0.64 4.70 9.80
N SER A 155 -1.31 5.44 8.93
CA SER A 155 -2.48 6.26 9.31
C SER A 155 -3.65 5.42 9.83
N ARG A 156 -3.80 4.16 9.40
CA ARG A 156 -4.81 3.24 9.94
C ARG A 156 -4.44 2.73 11.33
N ILE A 157 -3.17 2.32 11.49
CA ILE A 157 -2.62 1.88 12.80
C ILE A 157 -2.82 2.97 13.86
N ALA A 158 -2.64 4.24 13.48
CA ALA A 158 -2.78 5.39 14.38
C ALA A 158 -4.24 5.70 14.80
N THR A 159 -5.25 5.30 14.02
CA THR A 159 -6.68 5.62 14.30
C THR A 159 -7.50 4.45 14.78
N ARG A 160 -6.86 3.32 15.09
CA ARG A 160 -7.50 2.04 15.41
C ARG A 160 -8.63 2.10 16.45
N HIS A 161 -8.68 3.16 17.26
CA HIS A 161 -9.70 3.37 18.30
C HIS A 161 -11.07 3.84 17.79
N LYS A 162 -11.26 4.19 16.52
CA LYS A 162 -12.48 4.90 16.08
C LYS A 162 -13.43 4.14 15.15
N ILE A 163 -12.95 3.28 14.23
CA ILE A 163 -13.77 2.92 13.04
C ILE A 163 -13.63 1.47 12.54
N GLU A 164 -12.53 0.77 12.80
CA GLU A 164 -12.41 -0.61 12.31
C GLU A 164 -13.11 -1.57 13.30
N ASN A 165 -14.34 -1.98 12.97
CA ASN A 165 -15.26 -2.86 13.72
C ASN A 165 -14.75 -4.27 14.03
N ILE A 166 -13.44 -4.48 13.97
CA ILE A 166 -12.81 -5.72 14.32
C ILE A 166 -11.61 -5.39 15.20
N TYR A 167 -11.63 -5.94 16.42
CA TYR A 167 -10.55 -5.85 17.42
C TYR A 167 -10.63 -4.60 18.30
N ASP A 168 -10.76 -4.86 19.60
CA ASP A 168 -10.88 -3.98 20.78
C ASP A 168 -9.74 -2.96 20.98
N GLY A 169 -8.93 -2.68 19.95
CA GLY A 169 -7.81 -1.74 20.02
C GLY A 169 -6.65 -2.22 20.91
N MET A 170 -6.64 -3.49 21.35
CA MET A 170 -5.59 -4.05 22.21
C MET A 170 -4.20 -4.02 21.57
N TYR A 171 -4.12 -4.12 20.24
CA TYR A 171 -2.85 -4.21 19.51
C TYR A 171 -2.67 -3.08 18.48
N GLU A 172 -1.43 -2.61 18.33
CA GLU A 172 -1.02 -1.53 17.43
C GLU A 172 -0.85 -1.98 15.98
N VAL A 173 -1.94 -2.49 15.40
CA VAL A 173 -1.97 -3.04 14.03
C VAL A 173 -3.10 -2.45 13.20
N ALA A 174 -3.08 -2.73 11.89
CA ALA A 174 -4.19 -2.46 10.97
C ALA A 174 -4.34 -3.62 9.99
N PHE A 175 -5.53 -3.78 9.40
CA PHE A 175 -5.84 -4.90 8.50
C PHE A 175 -6.51 -4.49 7.18
N PRO A 176 -6.06 -3.41 6.50
CA PRO A 176 -6.64 -3.01 5.24
C PRO A 176 -6.44 -4.10 4.17
N SER A 177 -7.48 -4.32 3.37
CA SER A 177 -7.36 -5.19 2.19
C SER A 177 -6.50 -4.54 1.11
N TYR A 178 -5.99 -5.33 0.16
CA TYR A 178 -5.30 -4.78 -1.02
C TYR A 178 -6.19 -3.86 -1.86
N ILE A 179 -7.50 -4.12 -1.89
CA ILE A 179 -8.48 -3.26 -2.56
C ILE A 179 -8.54 -1.90 -1.87
N THR A 180 -8.60 -1.90 -0.54
CA THR A 180 -8.61 -0.68 0.28
C THR A 180 -7.33 0.12 0.04
N LEU A 181 -6.16 -0.51 0.15
CA LEU A 181 -4.87 0.15 -0.10
C LEU A 181 -4.75 0.68 -1.53
N SER A 182 -5.30 -0.03 -2.51
CA SER A 182 -5.33 0.41 -3.91
C SER A 182 -6.19 1.66 -4.09
N LYS A 183 -7.37 1.71 -3.46
CA LYS A 183 -8.25 2.89 -3.47
C LYS A 183 -7.60 4.09 -2.77
N ASP A 184 -6.97 3.86 -1.62
CA ASP A 184 -6.32 4.91 -0.82
C ASP A 184 -5.12 5.56 -1.54
N THR A 185 -4.35 4.75 -2.28
CA THR A 185 -3.05 5.18 -2.83
C THR A 185 -3.06 5.44 -4.34
N GLY A 186 -4.07 4.93 -5.05
CA GLY A 186 -4.16 4.92 -6.50
C GLY A 186 -3.19 3.94 -7.18
N ILE A 187 -2.57 3.04 -6.41
CA ILE A 187 -1.68 2.00 -6.89
C ILE A 187 -2.53 0.81 -7.35
N GLY A 188 -2.26 0.27 -8.54
CA GLY A 188 -2.96 -0.93 -9.01
C GLY A 188 -2.76 -2.12 -8.07
N GLN A 189 -3.82 -2.87 -7.79
CA GLN A 189 -3.82 -3.99 -6.82
C GLN A 189 -2.69 -4.99 -7.05
N GLY A 190 -2.37 -5.32 -8.31
CA GLY A 190 -1.29 -6.23 -8.67
C GLY A 190 0.11 -5.79 -8.22
N ASN A 191 0.30 -4.49 -7.96
CA ASN A 191 1.57 -3.95 -7.48
C ASN A 191 1.62 -3.78 -5.95
N ILE A 192 0.48 -3.84 -5.25
CA ILE A 192 0.42 -3.60 -3.80
C ILE A 192 1.34 -4.57 -3.05
N LYS A 193 1.30 -5.86 -3.38
CA LYS A 193 2.18 -6.86 -2.76
C LYS A 193 3.66 -6.51 -2.93
N LYS A 194 4.06 -6.17 -4.15
CA LYS A 194 5.46 -5.79 -4.46
C LYS A 194 5.93 -4.66 -3.56
N TYR A 195 5.14 -3.59 -3.46
CA TYR A 195 5.51 -2.44 -2.61
C TYR A 195 5.49 -2.79 -1.12
N ILE A 196 4.58 -3.64 -0.64
CA ILE A 196 4.58 -4.13 0.75
C ILE A 196 5.87 -4.90 1.05
N ASP A 197 6.27 -5.83 0.17
CA ASP A 197 7.46 -6.63 0.38
C ASP A 197 8.73 -5.74 0.47
N GLU A 198 8.82 -4.70 -0.36
CA GLU A 198 9.89 -3.71 -0.28
C GLU A 198 9.87 -2.90 1.03
N LEU A 199 8.69 -2.50 1.53
CA LEU A 199 8.58 -1.82 2.84
C LEU A 199 8.97 -2.74 4.00
N VAL A 200 8.76 -4.05 3.88
CA VAL A 200 9.23 -5.06 4.85
C VAL A 200 10.75 -5.20 4.79
N GLU A 201 11.34 -5.25 3.59
CA GLU A 201 12.79 -5.29 3.41
C GLU A 201 13.49 -4.07 4.01
N MET A 202 12.88 -2.88 3.85
CA MET A 202 13.33 -1.64 4.48
C MET A 202 13.11 -1.59 6.00
N LYS A 203 12.52 -2.63 6.61
CA LYS A 203 12.17 -2.67 8.04
C LYS A 203 11.30 -1.49 8.47
N LEU A 204 10.34 -1.09 7.64
CA LEU A 204 9.35 -0.06 7.99
C LEU A 204 8.08 -0.68 8.56
N ILE A 205 7.70 -1.84 8.05
CA ILE A 205 6.52 -2.59 8.48
C ILE A 205 6.83 -4.08 8.62
N LYS A 206 5.95 -4.78 9.32
CA LYS A 206 5.81 -6.24 9.30
C LYS A 206 4.37 -6.59 9.01
N TYR A 207 4.14 -7.75 8.41
CA TYR A 207 2.78 -8.26 8.23
C TYR A 207 2.71 -9.76 8.45
N SER A 208 1.51 -10.21 8.81
CA SER A 208 1.13 -11.62 8.90
C SER A 208 -0.26 -11.80 8.32
N ASN A 209 -0.60 -13.02 7.92
CA ASN A 209 -1.92 -13.37 7.43
C ASN A 209 -2.37 -14.65 8.11
N LEU A 210 -3.61 -14.66 8.62
CA LEU A 210 -4.16 -15.83 9.28
C LEU A 210 -4.43 -16.98 8.29
N GLY A 211 -4.62 -16.66 7.00
CA GLY A 211 -4.83 -17.58 5.90
C GLY A 211 -6.28 -17.63 5.43
N THR A 212 -6.65 -18.75 4.79
CA THR A 212 -8.00 -18.97 4.28
C THR A 212 -8.93 -19.46 5.39
N ILE A 213 -10.13 -18.87 5.46
CA ILE A 213 -11.19 -19.25 6.39
C ILE A 213 -12.44 -19.71 5.65
N TYR A 214 -13.20 -20.57 6.30
CA TYR A 214 -14.41 -21.19 5.79
C TYR A 214 -15.53 -21.13 6.84
N ASN A 215 -16.72 -20.75 6.43
CA ASN A 215 -17.91 -20.79 7.25
C ASN A 215 -18.73 -22.05 6.91
N PRO A 216 -18.82 -23.04 7.81
CA PRO A 216 -19.58 -24.26 7.56
C PRO A 216 -21.08 -24.04 7.37
N SER A 217 -21.64 -23.01 8.01
CA SER A 217 -23.07 -22.72 7.97
C SER A 217 -23.50 -22.11 6.63
N THR A 218 -22.64 -21.30 6.01
CA THR A 218 -22.94 -20.62 4.73
C THR A 218 -22.22 -21.23 3.54
N GLY A 219 -21.23 -22.10 3.77
CA GLY A 219 -20.35 -22.63 2.73
C GLY A 219 -19.34 -21.62 2.17
N GLU A 220 -19.28 -20.40 2.73
CA GLU A 220 -18.42 -19.31 2.26
C GLU A 220 -16.95 -19.57 2.58
N THR A 221 -16.06 -19.32 1.61
CA THR A 221 -14.61 -19.38 1.79
C THR A 221 -13.99 -18.03 1.41
N LYS A 222 -13.15 -17.47 2.28
CA LYS A 222 -12.43 -16.21 2.01
C LYS A 222 -11.00 -16.24 2.54
N GLU A 223 -10.12 -15.49 1.88
CA GLU A 223 -8.77 -15.22 2.40
C GLU A 223 -8.85 -14.08 3.42
N CYS A 224 -8.20 -14.22 4.57
CA CYS A 224 -8.09 -13.12 5.52
C CYS A 224 -7.26 -11.99 4.91
N ASN A 225 -7.53 -10.75 5.32
CA ASN A 225 -6.63 -9.64 5.04
C ASN A 225 -5.30 -9.86 5.76
N ASN A 226 -4.24 -9.26 5.23
CA ASN A 226 -3.01 -9.11 5.97
C ASN A 226 -3.24 -8.20 7.18
N THR A 227 -2.59 -8.54 8.29
CA THR A 227 -2.46 -7.68 9.47
C THR A 227 -1.08 -7.05 9.42
N TYR A 228 -0.99 -5.73 9.61
CA TYR A 228 0.23 -4.95 9.48
C TYR A 228 0.58 -4.28 10.80
N ALA A 229 1.87 -4.28 11.14
CA ALA A 229 2.45 -3.57 12.27
C ALA A 229 3.60 -2.68 11.80
N ILE A 230 3.84 -1.57 12.50
CA ILE A 230 5.08 -0.79 12.31
C ILE A 230 6.25 -1.60 12.87
N TYR A 231 7.36 -1.64 12.15
CA TYR A 231 8.57 -2.28 12.64
C TYR A 231 9.22 -1.40 13.72
N LYS A 232 9.07 -1.82 14.98
CA LYS A 232 9.64 -1.21 16.17
C LYS A 232 9.75 -2.24 17.28
N LYS A 233 10.48 -1.97 18.36
CA LYS A 233 10.53 -2.88 19.52
C LYS A 233 9.10 -3.24 19.98
N GLY A 234 8.83 -4.53 20.20
CA GLY A 234 7.51 -5.04 20.57
C GLY A 234 6.58 -5.42 19.40
N TRP A 235 6.96 -5.16 18.14
CA TRP A 235 6.10 -5.43 16.97
C TRP A 235 5.60 -6.89 16.88
N GLU A 236 6.39 -7.85 17.35
CA GLU A 236 6.03 -9.28 17.31
C GLU A 236 4.85 -9.60 18.21
N GLU A 237 4.80 -8.99 19.40
CA GLU A 237 3.70 -9.16 20.34
C GLU A 237 2.41 -8.55 19.79
N GLU A 238 2.51 -7.34 19.24
CA GLU A 238 1.40 -6.64 18.59
C GLU A 238 0.81 -7.47 17.44
N LEU A 239 1.68 -7.95 16.55
CA LEU A 239 1.26 -8.68 15.36
C LEU A 239 0.73 -10.08 15.72
N ASN A 240 1.47 -10.85 16.52
CA ASN A 240 1.07 -12.22 16.86
C ASN A 240 -0.14 -12.22 17.79
N GLY A 241 -0.21 -11.27 18.72
CA GLY A 241 -1.35 -11.07 19.59
C GLY A 241 -2.62 -10.77 18.80
N SER A 242 -2.55 -9.84 17.86
CA SER A 242 -3.69 -9.54 16.98
C SER A 242 -4.13 -10.75 16.16
N ILE A 243 -3.19 -11.53 15.59
CA ILE A 243 -3.53 -12.74 14.83
C ILE A 243 -4.19 -13.81 15.72
N ARG A 244 -3.75 -13.99 16.97
CA ARG A 244 -4.38 -14.90 17.93
C ARG A 244 -5.80 -14.46 18.26
N LEU A 245 -6.00 -13.17 18.53
CA LEU A 245 -7.30 -12.60 18.82
C LEU A 245 -8.25 -12.71 17.60
N LEU A 246 -7.75 -12.45 16.39
CA LEU A 246 -8.48 -12.66 15.13
C LEU A 246 -8.94 -14.10 14.97
N LYS A 247 -8.06 -15.06 15.20
CA LYS A 247 -8.39 -16.48 15.17
C LYS A 247 -9.48 -16.85 16.18
N GLN A 248 -9.42 -16.31 17.39
CA GLN A 248 -10.42 -16.55 18.44
C GLN A 248 -11.80 -16.00 18.03
N LYS A 249 -11.88 -14.71 17.65
CA LYS A 249 -13.16 -14.08 17.26
C LYS A 249 -13.80 -14.76 16.05
N LEU A 250 -12.98 -15.20 15.09
CA LEU A 250 -13.46 -15.99 13.94
C LEU A 250 -14.06 -17.32 14.37
N LYS A 251 -13.41 -18.03 15.29
CA LYS A 251 -13.92 -19.29 15.84
C LYS A 251 -15.24 -19.10 16.58
N GLU A 252 -15.35 -18.04 17.39
CA GLU A 252 -16.59 -17.65 18.08
C GLU A 252 -17.70 -17.31 17.09
N GLY A 253 -17.37 -16.67 15.96
CA GLY A 253 -18.28 -16.41 14.84
C GLY A 253 -18.54 -17.60 13.91
N GLY A 254 -18.15 -18.83 14.29
CA GLY A 254 -18.43 -20.05 13.51
C GLY A 254 -17.48 -20.31 12.33
N TRP A 255 -16.44 -19.51 12.14
CA TRP A 255 -15.45 -19.71 11.07
C TRP A 255 -14.39 -20.74 11.44
N LYS A 256 -13.95 -21.51 10.45
CA LYS A 256 -12.87 -22.49 10.56
C LYS A 256 -11.70 -22.10 9.66
N LEU A 257 -10.48 -22.32 10.15
CA LEU A 257 -9.27 -22.15 9.36
C LEU A 257 -9.05 -23.34 8.43
N ILE A 258 -8.87 -23.06 7.15
CA ILE A 258 -8.44 -24.06 6.17
C ILE A 258 -6.92 -24.02 6.14
N LYS A 259 -6.28 -25.12 6.53
CA LYS A 259 -4.89 -25.34 6.14
C LYS A 259 -4.90 -25.58 4.63
N LYS A 260 -4.43 -24.61 3.84
CA LYS A 260 -4.02 -24.92 2.47
C LYS A 260 -2.89 -25.93 2.58
N GLU A 261 -3.15 -27.18 2.23
CA GLU A 261 -2.05 -28.06 1.84
C GLU A 261 -1.32 -27.34 0.70
N PRO A 262 0.00 -27.14 0.80
CA PRO A 262 0.73 -26.43 -0.23
C PRO A 262 0.55 -27.18 -1.55
N ASP A 263 -0.04 -26.51 -2.53
CA ASP A 263 -0.30 -27.03 -3.87
C ASP A 263 1.00 -27.11 -4.71
N LYS A 264 2.14 -27.40 -4.05
CA LYS A 264 3.50 -27.47 -4.63
C LYS A 264 3.55 -28.42 -5.83
N ASN A 265 2.70 -29.44 -5.85
CA ASN A 265 2.61 -30.36 -6.99
C ASN A 265 1.85 -29.79 -8.19
N ILE A 266 0.85 -28.91 -8.04
CA ILE A 266 0.04 -28.46 -9.18
C ILE A 266 0.75 -27.44 -10.04
N ASP A 267 1.41 -26.45 -9.45
CA ASP A 267 2.10 -25.43 -10.24
C ASP A 267 3.35 -26.00 -10.92
N SER A 268 4.01 -26.99 -10.29
CA SER A 268 5.04 -27.82 -10.92
C SER A 268 4.47 -28.62 -12.11
N LEU A 269 3.32 -29.27 -11.95
CA LEU A 269 2.66 -30.02 -13.05
C LEU A 269 2.22 -29.12 -14.21
N LYS A 270 1.72 -27.90 -13.94
CA LYS A 270 1.37 -26.93 -14.99
C LYS A 270 2.61 -26.40 -15.71
N GLY A 271 3.69 -26.12 -14.98
CA GLY A 271 4.98 -25.72 -15.54
C GLY A 271 5.55 -26.82 -16.46
N LYS A 272 5.53 -28.07 -15.99
CA LYS A 272 5.97 -29.24 -16.77
C LYS A 272 5.07 -29.49 -18.00
N LYS A 273 3.74 -29.35 -17.87
CA LYS A 273 2.83 -29.40 -19.02
C LYS A 273 3.20 -28.36 -20.09
N GLY A 274 3.44 -27.11 -19.68
CA GLY A 274 3.80 -26.04 -20.61
C GLY A 274 5.14 -26.27 -21.33
N TYR A 275 6.11 -26.90 -20.66
CA TYR A 275 7.36 -27.33 -21.29
C TYR A 275 7.11 -28.42 -22.33
N LEU A 276 6.39 -29.49 -21.97
CA LEU A 276 6.11 -30.62 -22.86
C LEU A 276 5.28 -30.19 -24.09
N THR A 277 4.28 -29.30 -23.92
CA THR A 277 3.54 -28.72 -25.06
C THR A 277 4.46 -28.04 -26.06
N LYS A 278 5.49 -27.33 -25.60
CA LYS A 278 6.45 -26.67 -26.51
C LYS A 278 7.30 -27.69 -27.27
N GLN A 279 7.70 -28.79 -26.63
CA GLN A 279 8.48 -29.85 -27.29
C GLN A 279 7.65 -30.60 -28.33
N ILE A 280 6.39 -30.91 -28.01
CA ILE A 280 5.43 -31.56 -28.91
C ILE A 280 5.17 -30.68 -30.14
N ASN A 281 4.89 -29.39 -29.94
CA ASN A 281 4.63 -28.44 -31.03
C ASN A 281 5.85 -28.22 -31.94
N LYS A 282 7.06 -28.45 -31.43
CA LYS A 282 8.31 -28.37 -32.20
C LYS A 282 8.67 -29.69 -32.90
N GLY A 283 7.91 -30.77 -32.69
CA GLY A 283 8.17 -32.07 -33.28
C GLY A 283 9.40 -32.80 -32.73
N ILE A 284 9.91 -32.39 -31.56
CA ILE A 284 11.15 -32.93 -30.96
C ILE A 284 10.90 -33.70 -29.66
N ALA A 285 9.64 -33.89 -29.28
CA ALA A 285 9.29 -34.66 -28.09
C ALA A 285 9.48 -36.16 -28.31
N THR A 286 9.99 -36.86 -27.30
CA THR A 286 10.08 -38.33 -27.30
C THR A 286 8.70 -38.97 -27.04
N GLN A 287 8.57 -40.27 -27.35
CA GLN A 287 7.35 -41.01 -27.07
C GLN A 287 7.02 -41.05 -25.56
N GLU A 288 8.04 -41.11 -24.71
CA GLU A 288 7.89 -41.05 -23.24
C GLU A 288 7.38 -39.68 -22.77
N GLU A 289 7.88 -38.58 -23.35
CA GLU A 289 7.44 -37.22 -23.05
C GLU A 289 5.99 -36.96 -23.49
N ILE A 290 5.56 -37.57 -24.60
CA ILE A 290 4.16 -37.51 -25.07
C ILE A 290 3.23 -38.26 -24.12
N GLU A 291 3.65 -39.43 -23.63
CA GLU A 291 2.86 -40.21 -22.67
C GLU A 291 2.79 -39.51 -21.31
N GLU A 292 3.90 -38.92 -20.86
CA GLU A 292 3.92 -38.09 -19.66
C GLU A 292 2.99 -36.87 -19.78
N TYR A 293 2.97 -36.21 -20.95
CA TYR A 293 2.04 -35.10 -21.23
C TYR A 293 0.57 -35.53 -21.04
N LYS A 294 0.17 -36.67 -21.61
CA LYS A 294 -1.20 -37.20 -21.50
C LYS A 294 -1.57 -37.52 -20.05
N GLN A 295 -0.64 -38.10 -19.28
CA GLN A 295 -0.86 -38.39 -17.86
C GLN A 295 -1.05 -37.12 -17.03
N ILE A 296 -0.25 -36.09 -17.28
CA ILE A 296 -0.38 -34.78 -16.62
C ILE A 296 -1.71 -34.12 -16.99
N GLU A 297 -2.10 -34.17 -18.27
CA GLU A 297 -3.36 -33.63 -18.77
C GLU A 297 -4.56 -34.30 -18.10
N ASN A 298 -4.61 -35.64 -18.08
CA ASN A 298 -5.66 -36.40 -17.41
C ASN A 298 -5.77 -36.09 -15.91
N LYS A 299 -4.63 -35.95 -15.21
CA LYS A 299 -4.62 -35.56 -13.78
C LYS A 299 -5.19 -34.15 -13.56
N LEU A 300 -4.89 -33.20 -14.45
CA LEU A 300 -5.42 -31.84 -14.37
C LEU A 300 -6.92 -31.77 -14.74
N GLU A 301 -7.36 -32.61 -15.67
CA GLU A 301 -8.75 -32.66 -16.13
C GLU A 301 -9.69 -33.32 -15.12
N LYS A 302 -9.31 -34.46 -14.54
CA LYS A 302 -10.03 -35.07 -13.40
C LYS A 302 -10.23 -34.08 -12.24
N ARG A 303 -9.20 -33.26 -11.97
CA ARG A 303 -9.28 -32.19 -10.96
C ARG A 303 -10.24 -31.06 -11.36
N ARG A 304 -10.28 -30.67 -12.63
CA ARG A 304 -11.25 -29.68 -13.13
C ARG A 304 -12.68 -30.19 -13.01
N GLN A 305 -12.91 -31.48 -13.30
CA GLN A 305 -14.22 -32.12 -13.16
C GLN A 305 -14.65 -32.16 -11.68
N ASN A 306 -13.77 -32.57 -10.76
CA ASN A 306 -14.07 -32.56 -9.32
C ASN A 306 -14.38 -31.15 -8.79
N LYS A 307 -13.69 -30.11 -9.27
CA LYS A 307 -14.02 -28.69 -8.94
C LYS A 307 -15.38 -28.26 -9.49
N LYS A 308 -15.72 -28.64 -10.73
CA LYS A 308 -17.03 -28.36 -11.34
C LYS A 308 -18.17 -29.07 -10.60
N GLN A 309 -17.95 -30.32 -10.17
CA GLN A 309 -18.94 -31.11 -9.46
C GLN A 309 -19.21 -30.52 -8.06
N ASN A 310 -18.17 -30.12 -7.33
CA ASN A 310 -18.31 -29.37 -6.07
C ASN A 310 -18.97 -27.99 -6.21
N ASN A 311 -18.93 -27.38 -7.40
CA ASN A 311 -19.63 -26.13 -7.67
C ASN A 311 -21.10 -26.36 -8.09
N LYS A 312 -21.41 -27.44 -8.83
CA LYS A 312 -22.81 -27.80 -9.16
C LYS A 312 -23.63 -28.20 -7.94
N THR A 313 -23.04 -28.87 -6.95
CA THR A 313 -23.73 -29.19 -5.68
C THR A 313 -24.03 -27.94 -4.84
N LYS A 314 -23.40 -26.78 -5.13
CA LYS A 314 -23.69 -25.47 -4.50
C LYS A 314 -24.77 -24.67 -5.22
N GLU A 315 -25.19 -25.05 -6.43
CA GLU A 315 -26.28 -24.38 -7.18
C GLU A 315 -27.64 -25.05 -6.96
N ILE A 316 -27.66 -26.26 -6.36
CA ILE A 316 -28.88 -27.05 -6.12
C ILE A 316 -29.29 -27.01 -4.62
N ALA A 317 -28.50 -26.38 -3.77
CA ALA A 317 -28.78 -26.16 -2.34
C ALA A 317 -28.90 -24.66 -2.06
#